data_AF-A0A1E3PIP3-F1
#
_entry.id   AF-A0A1E3PIP3-F1
#
_cell.length_a   1.000
_cell.length_b   1.000
_cell.length_c   1.000
_cell.angle_alpha   90.00
_cell.angle_beta   90.00
_cell.angle_gamma   90.00
#
_symmetry.space_group_name_H-M   'P 1'
#
loop_
_entity.id
_entity.type
_entity.pdbx_description
1 polymer ?
#
loop_
_entity_poly.entity_id
_entity_poly.type
_entity_poly.pdbx_seq_one_letter_code
_entity_poly.pdbx_strand_id
1 'polypeptide(L)'
;MSGSTTIIRRIISALETLPKDSLKRYASFKDVQKERFTELLKDTNTDITFLHNQQKSLDNILSNKYKQKFAVSEKLRHPTNNPDYYEVILKEIHGNQKKNSFFSYMNWMRKHK
;
A
#
# COMPACT_ATOMS: atom_id res chain seq x y z
N MET A 1 21.00 -2.16 -27.15
CA MET A 1 20.32 -1.48 -26.02
C MET A 1 20.99 -1.94 -24.73
N SER A 2 21.40 -1.01 -23.85
CA SER A 2 22.09 -1.37 -22.60
C SER A 2 21.17 -2.19 -21.68
N GLY A 3 21.69 -3.23 -21.02
CA GLY A 3 20.93 -4.13 -20.15
C GLY A 3 20.18 -3.41 -19.03
N SER A 4 20.78 -2.36 -18.46
CA SER A 4 20.17 -1.50 -17.43
C SER A 4 18.87 -0.84 -17.92
N THR A 5 18.89 -0.26 -19.12
CA THR A 5 17.72 0.41 -19.71
C THR A 5 16.55 -0.55 -19.94
N THR A 6 16.84 -1.82 -20.18
CA THR A 6 15.80 -2.86 -20.36
C THR A 6 15.13 -3.18 -19.02
N ILE A 7 15.91 -3.29 -17.94
CA ILE A 7 15.40 -3.53 -16.59
C ILE A 7 14.54 -2.35 -16.12
N ILE A 8 15.02 -1.12 -16.32
CA ILE A 8 14.28 0.09 -15.92
C ILE A 8 12.93 0.17 -16.64
N ARG A 9 12.86 -0.10 -17.94
CA ARG A 9 11.58 -0.14 -18.68
C ARG A 9 10.62 -1.20 -18.13
N ARG A 10 11.12 -2.37 -17.74
CA ARG A 10 10.30 -3.42 -17.09
C ARG A 10 9.76 -2.93 -15.74
N ILE A 11 10.58 -2.28 -14.93
CA ILE A 11 10.16 -1.70 -13.65
C ILE A 11 9.05 -0.65 -13.88
N ILE A 12 9.23 0.27 -14.83
CA ILE A 12 8.22 1.29 -15.16
C ILE A 12 6.91 0.63 -15.60
N SER A 13 6.98 -0.38 -16.48
CA SER A 13 5.79 -1.11 -16.95
C SER A 13 5.08 -1.83 -15.79
N ALA A 14 5.84 -2.42 -14.86
CA ALA A 14 5.28 -3.06 -13.68
C ALA A 14 4.59 -2.04 -12.74
N LEU A 15 5.19 -0.86 -12.52
CA LEU A 15 4.57 0.23 -11.77
C LEU A 15 3.25 0.70 -12.40
N GLU A 16 3.13 0.66 -13.74
CA GLU A 16 1.88 1.02 -14.43
C GLU A 16 0.72 0.09 -14.13
N THR A 17 0.98 -1.16 -13.75
CA THR A 17 -0.06 -2.13 -13.36
C THR A 17 -0.63 -1.88 -11.97
N LEU A 18 0.06 -1.09 -11.12
CA LEU A 18 -0.42 -0.80 -9.76
C LEU A 18 -1.72 0.03 -9.78
N PRO A 19 -2.66 -0.27 -8.86
CA PRO A 19 -3.87 0.50 -8.71
C PRO A 19 -3.55 1.94 -8.26
N LYS A 20 -4.50 2.85 -8.48
CA LYS A 20 -4.39 4.22 -8.00
C LYS A 20 -4.47 4.24 -6.47
N ASP A 21 -3.60 5.01 -5.82
CA ASP A 21 -3.57 5.11 -4.36
C ASP A 21 -4.89 5.67 -3.81
N SER A 22 -5.42 5.00 -2.78
CA SER A 22 -6.71 5.32 -2.16
C SER A 22 -6.67 6.59 -1.30
N LEU A 23 -5.50 6.95 -0.79
CA LEU A 23 -5.28 8.08 0.14
C LEU A 23 -4.34 9.11 -0.48
N LYS A 24 -4.73 9.76 -1.59
CA LYS A 24 -3.94 10.84 -2.19
C LYS A 24 -4.10 12.14 -1.38
N ARG A 25 -3.22 12.39 -0.41
CA ARG A 25 -3.08 13.71 0.24
C ARG A 25 -1.95 14.56 -0.35
N TYR A 26 -0.78 13.98 -0.66
CA TYR A 26 0.38 14.75 -1.11
C TYR A 26 1.26 14.06 -2.18
N ALA A 27 1.33 12.73 -2.21
CA ALA A 27 2.12 11.99 -3.17
C ALA A 27 1.51 10.62 -3.45
N SER A 28 1.80 10.04 -4.62
CA SER A 28 1.48 8.65 -4.92
C SER A 28 2.74 7.84 -5.10
N PHE A 29 2.75 6.64 -4.55
CA PHE A 29 3.87 5.73 -4.69
C PHE A 29 4.15 5.45 -6.17
N LYS A 30 3.10 5.10 -6.93
CA LYS A 30 3.20 4.84 -8.37
C LYS A 30 3.83 6.00 -9.12
N ASP A 31 3.31 7.21 -8.90
CA ASP A 31 3.73 8.41 -9.64
C ASP A 31 5.19 8.79 -9.31
N VAL A 32 5.53 8.84 -8.02
CA VAL A 32 6.89 9.20 -7.55
C VAL A 32 7.93 8.19 -8.04
N GLN A 33 7.62 6.89 -7.95
CA GLN A 33 8.56 5.86 -8.41
C GLN A 33 8.72 5.87 -9.93
N LYS A 34 7.64 6.10 -10.67
CA LYS A 34 7.69 6.21 -12.14
C LYS A 34 8.56 7.39 -12.58
N GLU A 35 8.41 8.55 -11.96
CA GLU A 35 9.25 9.72 -12.21
C GLU A 35 10.73 9.40 -11.97
N ARG A 36 11.06 8.87 -10.78
CA ARG A 36 12.43 8.46 -10.42
C ARG A 36 13.09 7.53 -11.44
N PHE A 37 12.38 6.48 -11.86
CA PHE A 37 12.93 5.53 -12.84
C PHE A 37 12.99 6.10 -14.26
N THR A 38 12.13 7.04 -14.60
CA THR A 38 12.20 7.76 -15.88
C THR A 38 13.42 8.67 -15.92
N GLU A 39 13.79 9.30 -14.82
CA GLU A 39 15.03 10.07 -14.70
C GLU A 39 16.27 9.16 -14.83
N LEU A 40 16.25 7.98 -14.19
CA LEU A 40 17.33 7.01 -14.30
C LEU A 40 17.56 6.47 -15.72
N LEU A 41 16.56 6.54 -16.62
CA LEU A 41 16.79 6.18 -18.03
C LEU A 41 17.77 7.14 -18.73
N LYS A 42 17.93 8.36 -18.22
CA LYS A 42 18.84 9.38 -18.75
C LYS A 42 20.27 9.18 -18.25
N ASP A 43 20.46 8.44 -17.16
CA ASP A 43 21.77 8.13 -16.59
C ASP A 43 22.33 6.83 -17.20
N THR A 44 23.56 6.88 -17.68
CA THR A 44 24.23 5.73 -18.32
C THR A 44 24.99 4.84 -17.33
N ASN A 45 25.24 5.31 -16.10
CA ASN A 45 26.11 4.65 -15.12
C ASN A 45 25.36 3.96 -13.97
N THR A 46 24.07 3.67 -14.15
CA THR A 46 23.29 3.00 -13.10
C THR A 46 23.75 1.56 -12.86
N ASP A 47 24.00 1.23 -11.59
CA ASP A 47 24.36 -0.12 -11.17
C ASP A 47 23.24 -1.13 -11.49
N ILE A 48 23.61 -2.18 -12.22
CA ILE A 48 22.72 -3.26 -12.65
C ILE A 48 22.26 -4.10 -11.44
N THR A 49 23.11 -4.30 -10.44
CA THR A 49 22.76 -5.12 -9.26
C THR A 49 21.68 -4.42 -8.43
N PHE A 50 21.82 -3.11 -8.24
CA PHE A 50 20.77 -2.27 -7.67
C PHE A 50 19.44 -2.41 -8.42
N LEU A 51 19.44 -2.30 -9.75
CA LEU A 51 18.22 -2.41 -10.56
C LEU A 51 17.53 -3.77 -10.41
N HIS A 52 18.29 -4.86 -10.37
CA HIS A 52 17.74 -6.19 -10.12
C HIS A 52 17.11 -6.31 -8.73
N ASN A 53 17.74 -5.72 -7.70
CA ASN A 53 17.17 -5.71 -6.35
C ASN A 53 15.87 -4.90 -6.27
N GLN A 54 15.80 -3.77 -6.98
CA GLN A 54 14.58 -2.98 -7.09
C GLN A 54 13.47 -3.76 -7.80
N GLN A 55 13.79 -4.43 -8.91
CA GLN A 55 12.83 -5.25 -9.65
C GLN A 55 12.29 -6.39 -8.77
N LYS A 56 13.16 -7.15 -8.11
CA LYS A 56 12.77 -8.24 -7.20
C LYS A 56 11.89 -7.75 -6.05
N SER A 57 12.18 -6.55 -5.52
CA SER A 57 11.38 -5.95 -4.46
C SER A 57 9.99 -5.58 -4.96
N LEU A 58 9.89 -5.01 -6.17
CA LEU A 58 8.61 -4.69 -6.80
C LEU A 58 7.79 -5.96 -7.09
N ASP A 59 8.42 -7.03 -7.57
CA ASP A 59 7.78 -8.32 -7.80
C ASP A 59 7.22 -8.92 -6.49
N ASN A 60 7.94 -8.77 -5.37
CA ASN A 60 7.45 -9.20 -4.05
C ASN A 60 6.21 -8.40 -3.60
N ILE A 61 6.15 -7.10 -3.93
CA ILE A 61 5.00 -6.24 -3.64
C ILE A 61 3.81 -6.65 -4.50
N LEU A 62 4.01 -6.80 -5.82
CA LEU A 62 2.96 -7.17 -6.77
C LEU A 62 2.37 -8.56 -6.49
N SER A 63 3.22 -9.53 -6.19
CA SER A 63 2.79 -10.87 -5.79
C SER A 63 2.18 -10.92 -4.38
N ASN A 64 2.24 -9.80 -3.64
CA ASN A 64 1.81 -9.70 -2.24
C ASN A 64 2.37 -10.86 -1.39
N LYS A 65 3.66 -11.17 -1.60
CA LYS A 65 4.32 -12.38 -1.09
C LYS A 65 4.15 -12.60 0.42
N TYR A 66 4.09 -11.51 1.18
CA TYR A 66 4.05 -11.55 2.65
C TYR A 66 2.63 -11.45 3.23
N LYS A 67 1.58 -11.42 2.40
CA LYS A 67 0.19 -11.35 2.84
C LYS A 67 -0.16 -12.41 3.88
N GLN A 68 0.30 -13.64 3.65
CA GLN A 68 0.00 -14.78 4.51
C GLN A 68 0.85 -14.79 5.79
N LYS A 69 2.12 -14.35 5.70
CA LYS A 69 3.04 -14.30 6.83
C LYS A 69 2.56 -13.35 7.93
N PHE A 70 1.87 -12.28 7.54
CA PHE A 70 1.29 -11.28 8.45
C PHE A 70 -0.22 -11.23 8.31
N ALA A 71 -0.87 -12.39 8.40
CA ALA A 71 -2.34 -12.45 8.38
C ALA A 71 -2.92 -11.58 9.51
N VAL A 72 -3.87 -10.72 9.15
CA VAL A 72 -4.56 -9.84 10.11
C VAL A 72 -5.43 -10.73 11.00
N SER A 73 -4.98 -10.94 12.24
CA SER A 73 -5.71 -11.75 13.21
C SER A 73 -7.02 -11.06 13.62
N GLU A 74 -7.99 -11.85 14.06
CA GLU A 74 -9.29 -11.36 14.53
C GLU A 74 -9.12 -10.29 15.63
N LYS A 75 -8.14 -10.50 16.53
CA LYS A 75 -7.79 -9.57 17.61
C LYS A 75 -7.27 -8.23 17.11
N LEU A 76 -6.58 -8.21 15.97
CA LEU A 76 -6.13 -6.97 15.33
C LEU A 76 -7.26 -6.29 14.55
N ARG A 77 -8.20 -7.05 13.97
CA ARG A 77 -9.33 -6.46 13.25
C ARG A 77 -10.37 -5.87 14.21
N HIS A 78 -10.59 -6.53 15.34
CA HIS A 78 -11.58 -6.17 16.34
C HIS A 78 -10.91 -6.15 17.74
N PRO A 79 -10.26 -5.03 18.11
CA PRO A 79 -9.61 -4.94 19.40
C PRO A 79 -10.65 -4.95 20.53
N THR A 80 -10.32 -5.60 21.65
CA THR A 80 -11.24 -5.85 22.76
C THR A 80 -11.95 -4.60 23.29
N ASN A 81 -11.26 -3.46 23.28
CA ASN A 81 -11.79 -2.19 23.80
C ASN A 81 -12.62 -1.41 22.78
N ASN A 82 -12.52 -1.72 21.48
CA ASN A 82 -13.31 -1.05 20.45
C ASN A 82 -13.38 -1.91 19.17
N PRO A 83 -14.32 -2.86 19.09
CA PRO A 83 -14.40 -3.80 17.98
C PRO A 83 -14.66 -3.12 16.63
N ASP A 84 -15.32 -1.95 16.61
CA ASP A 84 -15.68 -1.23 15.38
C ASP A 84 -14.59 -0.23 14.93
N TYR A 85 -13.46 -0.14 15.65
CA TYR A 85 -12.45 0.92 15.47
C TYR A 85 -11.99 1.10 14.02
N TYR A 86 -11.55 0.02 13.38
CA TYR A 86 -11.03 0.08 12.02
C TYR A 86 -12.14 0.32 10.98
N GLU A 87 -13.37 -0.13 11.25
CA GLU A 87 -14.50 0.15 10.36
C GLU A 87 -14.85 1.64 10.35
N VAL A 88 -14.77 2.31 11.50
CA VAL A 88 -14.96 3.75 11.61
C VAL A 88 -13.89 4.49 10.81
N ILE A 89 -12.61 4.13 10.99
CA ILE A 89 -11.50 4.74 10.25
C ILE A 89 -11.67 4.54 8.74
N LEU A 90 -12.06 3.34 8.30
CA LEU A 90 -12.32 3.06 6.89
C LEU A 90 -13.47 3.92 6.36
N LYS A 91 -14.58 4.03 7.08
CA LYS A 91 -15.73 4.87 6.69
C LYS A 91 -15.33 6.35 6.56
N GLU A 92 -14.52 6.85 7.49
CA GLU A 92 -13.99 8.22 7.45
C GLU A 92 -13.05 8.44 6.26
N ILE A 93 -12.16 7.49 5.99
CA ILE A 93 -11.26 7.51 4.82
C ILE A 93 -12.05 7.55 3.51
N HIS A 94 -13.14 6.79 3.44
CA HIS A 94 -13.99 6.71 2.24
C HIS A 94 -15.00 7.87 2.13
N GLY A 95 -14.97 8.86 3.03
CA GLY A 95 -15.78 10.07 2.95
C GLY A 95 -17.23 9.92 3.43
N ASN A 96 -17.59 8.79 4.07
CA ASN A 96 -18.93 8.61 4.63
C ASN A 96 -19.04 9.27 6.01
N GLN A 97 -20.01 10.17 6.13
CA GLN A 97 -20.23 11.05 7.29
C GLN A 97 -20.48 10.27 8.60
N LYS A 98 -20.02 10.90 9.69
CA LYS A 98 -19.92 10.43 11.08
C LYS A 98 -21.19 9.78 11.66
N LYS A 99 -21.01 8.70 12.44
CA LYS A 99 -21.81 8.43 13.64
C LYS A 99 -20.91 7.95 14.79
N ASN A 100 -21.26 8.41 15.99
CA ASN A 100 -20.42 8.53 17.18
C ASN A 100 -19.86 7.19 17.69
N SER A 101 -18.53 7.02 17.57
CA SER A 101 -17.75 5.90 18.12
C SER A 101 -18.09 5.58 19.59
N PHE A 102 -18.37 6.61 20.40
CA PHE A 102 -18.82 6.46 21.79
C PHE A 102 -20.18 5.72 21.92
N PHE A 103 -21.16 6.02 21.08
CA PHE A 103 -22.49 5.36 21.14
C PHE A 103 -22.45 3.93 20.60
N SER A 104 -21.58 3.62 19.62
CA SER A 104 -21.35 2.25 19.16
C SER A 104 -20.74 1.39 20.28
N TYR A 105 -19.69 1.90 20.94
CA TYR A 105 -19.04 1.23 22.06
C TYR A 105 -19.99 0.99 23.24
N MET A 106 -20.78 2.01 23.62
CA MET A 106 -21.80 1.89 24.66
C MET A 106 -22.89 0.86 24.31
N ASN A 107 -23.30 0.77 23.05
CA ASN A 107 -24.24 -0.26 22.59
C ASN A 107 -23.63 -1.67 22.59
N TRP A 108 -22.35 -1.81 22.25
CA TRP A 108 -21.63 -3.08 22.31
C TRP A 108 -21.51 -3.60 23.76
N MET A 109 -21.08 -2.74 24.69
CA MET A 109 -21.03 -3.07 26.12
C MET A 109 -22.40 -3.46 26.67
N ARG A 110 -23.50 -2.87 26.15
CA ARG A 110 -24.87 -3.19 26.58
C ARG A 110 -25.36 -4.56 26.06
N LYS A 111 -24.86 -5.05 24.91
CA LYS A 111 -25.26 -6.34 24.33
C LYS A 111 -24.50 -7.54 24.90
N HIS A 112 -23.33 -7.31 25.49
CA HIS A 112 -22.46 -8.36 26.04
C HIS A 112 -22.37 -8.31 27.58
N LYS A 113 -23.42 -7.79 28.23
CA LYS A 113 -23.58 -7.77 29.68
C LYS A 113 -24.63 -8.78 30.11
#